data_AF-A0A8K0J4U5-F1
#
_entry.id   AF-A0A8K0J4U5-F1
#
_cell.length_a   1.000
_cell.length_b   1.000
_cell.length_c   1.000
_cell.angle_alpha   90.00
_cell.angle_beta   90.00
_cell.angle_gamma   90.00
#
_symmetry.space_group_name_H-M   'P 1'
#
loop_
_entity.id
_entity.type
_entity.pdbx_description
1 polymer ?
#
loop_
_entity_poly.entity_id
_entity_poly.type
_entity_poly.pdbx_seq_one_letter_code
_entity_poly.pdbx_strand_id
1 'polypeptide(L)'
;MRWPLPRQSLAIVALLCLVNLVVWIVAAITLRFHPSLVSPAALAYSLGLRHALDADHISAIDLMTRRLVSLGQRPATVGTFFSLGHSTIVVVTCVVVAATSGALRERFD
;
A
#
# COMPACT_ATOMS: atom_id res chain seq x y z
N MET A 1 -13.10 4.46 30.05
CA MET A 1 -13.41 4.49 28.60
C MET A 1 -12.73 3.30 27.91
N ARG A 2 -13.32 2.10 27.96
CA ARG A 2 -12.81 0.93 27.22
C ARG A 2 -13.69 0.82 25.98
N TRP A 3 -13.25 1.36 24.84
CA TRP A 3 -13.91 1.10 23.56
C TRP A 3 -13.41 -0.26 23.07
N PRO A 4 -14.17 -1.36 23.23
CA PRO A 4 -13.77 -2.61 22.62
C PRO A 4 -13.73 -2.39 21.11
N LEU A 5 -12.58 -2.66 20.48
CA LEU A 5 -12.46 -2.62 19.03
C LEU A 5 -13.52 -3.58 18.45
N PRO A 6 -14.32 -3.14 17.47
CA PRO A 6 -15.29 -4.04 16.84
C PRO A 6 -14.55 -5.24 16.25
N ARG A 7 -15.11 -6.45 16.43
CA ARG A 7 -14.49 -7.71 15.98
C ARG A 7 -14.08 -7.67 14.49
N GLN A 8 -14.83 -6.93 13.67
CA GLN A 8 -14.55 -6.72 12.25
C GLN A 8 -13.26 -5.94 12.01
N SER A 9 -12.95 -4.90 12.80
CA SER A 9 -11.70 -4.15 12.70
C SER A 9 -10.50 -5.01 13.07
N LEU A 10 -10.64 -5.86 14.10
CA LEU A 10 -9.60 -6.82 14.48
C LEU A 10 -9.32 -7.82 13.35
N ALA A 11 -10.37 -8.32 12.69
CA ALA A 11 -10.22 -9.23 11.55
C ALA A 11 -9.47 -8.57 10.37
N ILE A 12 -9.79 -7.31 10.06
CA ILE A 12 -9.10 -6.56 8.99
C ILE A 12 -7.63 -6.33 9.33
N VAL A 13 -7.33 -5.93 10.57
CA VAL A 13 -5.94 -5.73 11.01
C VAL A 13 -5.17 -7.05 10.96
N ALA A 14 -5.75 -8.15 11.43
CA ALA A 14 -5.12 -9.47 11.37
C ALA A 14 -4.85 -9.91 9.92
N LEU A 15 -5.80 -9.68 9.02
CA LEU A 15 -5.63 -9.95 7.59
C LEU A 15 -4.49 -9.12 7.00
N LEU A 16 -4.41 -7.82 7.31
CA LEU A 16 -3.34 -6.94 6.83
C LEU A 16 -1.97 -7.40 7.34
N CYS A 17 -1.85 -7.79 8.61
CA CYS A 17 -0.62 -8.34 9.15
C CYS A 17 -0.20 -9.64 8.44
N LEU A 18 -1.16 -10.54 8.16
CA LEU A 18 -0.89 -11.78 7.43
C LEU A 18 -0.42 -11.50 6.00
N VAL A 19 -1.11 -10.64 5.27
CA VAL A 19 -0.72 -10.25 3.91
C VAL A 19 0.67 -9.62 3.90
N ASN A 20 0.97 -8.73 4.85
CA ASN A 20 2.27 -8.09 4.96
C ASN A 20 3.39 -9.09 5.21
N LEU A 21 3.16 -10.07 6.10
CA LEU A 21 4.10 -11.16 6.37
C LEU A 21 4.40 -11.98 5.10
N VAL A 22 3.36 -12.33 4.33
CA VAL A 22 3.54 -13.03 3.05
C VAL A 22 4.37 -12.20 2.07
N VAL A 23 4.09 -10.90 1.94
CA VAL A 23 4.83 -9.99 1.06
C VAL A 23 6.32 -9.91 1.45
N TRP A 24 6.63 -9.81 2.75
CA TRP A 24 8.03 -9.80 3.22
C TRP A 24 8.75 -11.11 2.96
N ILE A 25 8.07 -12.26 3.11
CA ILE A 25 8.64 -13.57 2.77
C ILE A 25 8.96 -13.64 1.27
N VAL A 26 8.02 -13.24 0.41
CA VAL A 26 8.22 -13.22 -1.05
C VAL A 26 9.38 -12.27 -1.43
N ALA A 27 9.44 -11.09 -0.82
CA ALA A 27 10.54 -10.14 -1.03
C ALA A 27 11.89 -10.74 -0.61
N ALA A 28 11.98 -11.36 0.56
CA ALA A 28 13.21 -12.00 1.04
C ALA A 28 13.67 -13.13 0.12
N ILE A 29 12.75 -13.98 -0.35
CA ILE A 29 13.05 -15.05 -1.30
C ILE A 29 13.56 -14.45 -2.61
N THR A 30 12.86 -13.45 -3.16
CA THR A 30 13.21 -12.82 -4.45
C THR A 30 14.57 -12.14 -4.40
N LEU A 31 14.83 -11.36 -3.34
CA LEU A 31 16.10 -10.67 -3.14
C LEU A 31 17.28 -11.62 -2.89
N ARG A 32 17.02 -12.82 -2.35
CA ARG A 32 18.03 -13.87 -2.24
C ARG A 32 18.48 -14.39 -3.61
N PHE A 33 17.56 -14.51 -4.57
CA PHE A 33 17.88 -14.94 -5.94
C PHE A 33 18.40 -13.79 -6.82
N HIS A 34 18.03 -12.54 -6.51
CA HIS A 34 18.44 -11.36 -7.25
C HIS A 34 19.03 -10.26 -6.34
N PRO A 35 20.27 -10.44 -5.84
CA PRO A 35 20.88 -9.50 -4.88
C PRO A 35 21.07 -8.08 -5.44
N SER A 36 21.20 -7.93 -6.77
CA SER A 36 21.30 -6.63 -7.44
C SER A 36 20.05 -5.75 -7.24
N LEU A 37 18.90 -6.34 -6.90
CA LEU A 37 17.66 -5.61 -6.67
C LEU A 37 17.53 -5.06 -5.25
N VAL A 38 18.44 -5.38 -4.33
CA VAL A 38 18.35 -4.93 -2.92
C VAL A 38 18.35 -3.42 -2.80
N SER A 39 19.25 -2.71 -3.51
CA SER A 39 19.32 -1.25 -3.46
C SER A 39 18.05 -0.59 -4.04
N PRO A 40 17.60 -0.94 -5.27
CA PRO A 40 16.31 -0.48 -5.80
C PRO A 40 15.12 -0.78 -4.89
N ALA A 41 15.08 -1.97 -4.28
CA ALA A 41 14.00 -2.36 -3.37
C ALA A 41 13.99 -1.51 -2.08
N ALA A 42 15.17 -1.24 -1.50
CA ALA A 42 15.30 -0.38 -0.33
C ALA A 42 14.87 1.06 -0.63
N LEU A 43 15.25 1.58 -1.81
CA LEU A 43 14.83 2.92 -2.27
C LEU A 43 13.32 2.97 -2.51
N ALA A 44 12.76 1.99 -3.22
CA ALA A 44 11.33 1.91 -3.47
C ALA A 44 10.52 1.86 -2.16
N TYR A 45 10.97 1.05 -1.18
CA TYR A 45 10.33 0.99 0.14
C TYR A 45 10.42 2.32 0.90
N SER A 46 11.60 2.94 0.92
CA SER A 46 11.81 4.20 1.66
C SER A 46 11.03 5.36 1.05
N LEU A 47 11.04 5.49 -0.28
CA LEU A 47 10.25 6.50 -0.98
C LEU A 47 8.76 6.24 -0.86
N GLY A 48 8.33 4.97 -0.92
CA GLY A 48 6.94 4.59 -0.68
C GLY A 48 6.48 4.90 0.74
N LEU A 49 7.32 4.68 1.76
CA LEU A 49 7.02 5.01 3.15
C LEU A 49 6.88 6.52 3.35
N ARG A 50 7.74 7.31 2.71
CA ARG A 50 7.61 8.78 2.69
C ARG A 50 6.29 9.19 2.05
N HIS A 51 6.02 8.68 0.85
CA HIS A 51 4.78 8.97 0.10
C HIS A 51 3.53 8.60 0.91
N ALA A 52 3.56 7.50 1.67
CA ALA A 52 2.44 7.10 2.51
C ALA A 52 2.10 8.12 3.61
N LEU A 53 3.07 8.92 4.06
CA LEU A 53 2.93 9.93 5.11
C LEU A 53 2.61 11.33 4.57
N ASP A 54 2.41 11.48 3.27
CA ASP A 54 2.09 12.78 2.67
C ASP A 54 0.72 13.31 3.15
N ALA A 55 0.62 14.64 3.26
CA ALA A 55 -0.51 15.32 3.89
C ALA A 55 -1.82 15.17 3.11
N ASP A 56 -1.76 14.91 1.81
CA ASP A 56 -2.93 14.66 0.96
C ASP A 56 -3.63 13.35 1.35
N HIS A 57 -2.88 12.29 1.66
CA HIS A 57 -3.45 11.04 2.15
C HIS A 57 -4.13 11.23 3.51
N ILE A 58 -3.43 11.89 4.45
CA ILE A 58 -3.94 12.13 5.81
C ILE A 58 -5.21 12.98 5.73
N SER A 59 -5.19 14.08 4.97
CA SER A 59 -6.33 14.99 4.83
C SER A 59 -7.52 14.33 4.12
N ALA A 60 -7.30 13.48 3.13
CA ALA A 60 -8.38 12.74 2.45
C ALA A 60 -9.07 11.74 3.39
N ILE A 61 -8.30 10.92 4.12
CA ILE A 61 -8.84 9.96 5.09
C ILE A 61 -9.61 10.68 6.19
N ASP A 62 -9.05 11.78 6.70
CA ASP A 62 -9.64 12.58 7.78
C ASP A 62 -10.95 13.26 7.33
N LEU A 63 -10.98 13.85 6.13
CA LEU A 63 -12.21 14.42 5.56
C LEU A 63 -13.31 13.37 5.40
N MET A 64 -12.99 12.20 4.83
CA MET A 64 -13.98 11.13 4.66
C MET A 64 -14.45 10.55 5.99
N THR A 65 -13.54 10.42 6.96
CA THR A 65 -13.86 9.99 8.32
C THR A 65 -14.85 10.95 8.98
N ARG A 66 -14.55 12.27 8.95
CA ARG A 66 -15.46 13.30 9.49
C ARG A 66 -16.81 13.31 8.78
N ARG A 67 -16.83 13.12 7.46
CA ARG A 67 -18.07 13.02 6.67
C ARG A 67 -18.92 11.82 7.07
N LEU A 68 -18.33 10.65 7.28
CA LEU A 68 -19.10 9.46 7.69
C LEU A 68 -19.62 9.59 9.12
N VAL A 69 -18.83 10.19 10.02
CA VAL A 69 -19.27 10.47 11.39
C VAL A 69 -20.43 11.47 11.40
N SER A 70 -20.40 12.52 10.58
CA SER A 70 -21.51 13.48 10.49
C SER A 70 -22.79 12.86 9.92
N LEU A 71 -22.67 11.80 9.11
CA LEU A 71 -23.79 10.98 8.63
C LEU A 71 -24.21 9.90 9.64
N GLY A 72 -23.65 9.86 10.85
CA GLY A 72 -23.94 8.87 11.89
C GLY A 72 -23.40 7.46 11.59
N GLN A 73 -22.52 7.31 10.59
CA GLN A 73 -21.92 6.04 10.22
C GLN A 73 -20.61 5.76 10.98
N ARG A 74 -20.18 4.50 11.00
CA ARG A 74 -18.94 4.05 11.65
C ARG A 74 -17.80 4.01 10.62
N PRO A 75 -16.77 4.87 10.69
CA PRO A 75 -15.72 4.97 9.68
C PRO A 75 -14.59 3.93 9.85
N ALA A 76 -14.91 2.69 10.20
CA ALA A 76 -13.91 1.70 10.65
C ALA A 76 -12.93 1.22 9.55
N THR A 77 -13.27 1.37 8.28
CA THR A 77 -12.52 0.80 7.14
C THR A 77 -12.09 1.83 6.09
N VAL A 78 -12.31 3.12 6.35
CA VAL A 78 -12.05 4.22 5.38
C VAL A 78 -10.60 4.21 4.90
N GLY A 79 -9.65 4.13 5.83
CA GLY A 79 -8.22 4.09 5.50
C GLY A 79 -7.83 2.86 4.67
N THR A 80 -8.43 1.70 4.94
CA THR A 80 -8.16 0.47 4.17
C THR A 80 -8.58 0.61 2.72
N PHE A 81 -9.79 1.12 2.46
CA PHE A 81 -10.28 1.30 1.09
C PHE A 81 -9.57 2.45 0.35
N PHE A 82 -9.22 3.53 1.05
CA PHE A 82 -8.39 4.60 0.49
C PHE A 82 -7.04 4.06 0.01
N SER A 83 -6.33 3.33 0.89
CA SER A 83 -5.04 2.74 0.55
C SER A 83 -5.16 1.71 -0.57
N LEU A 84 -6.20 0.86 -0.57
CA LEU A 84 -6.39 -0.15 -1.61
C LEU A 84 -6.63 0.48 -2.99
N GLY A 85 -7.45 1.54 -3.06
CA GLY A 85 -7.67 2.31 -4.29
C GLY A 85 -6.38 2.96 -4.82
N HIS A 86 -5.67 3.67 -3.95
CA HIS A 86 -4.40 4.33 -4.32
C HIS A 86 -3.34 3.33 -4.78
N SER A 87 -3.13 2.25 -4.01
CA SER A 87 -2.17 1.21 -4.35
C SER A 87 -2.48 0.52 -5.68
N THR A 88 -3.76 0.39 -6.06
CA THR A 88 -4.14 -0.18 -7.36
C THR A 88 -3.59 0.66 -8.52
N ILE A 89 -3.71 1.98 -8.44
CA ILE A 89 -3.19 2.90 -9.48
C ILE A 89 -1.67 2.82 -9.54
N VAL A 90 -1.00 2.73 -8.38
CA VAL A 90 0.46 2.59 -8.31
C VAL A 90 0.92 1.28 -8.98
N VAL A 91 0.28 0.15 -8.66
CA VAL A 91 0.62 -1.16 -9.27
C VAL A 91 0.42 -1.13 -10.78
N VAL A 92 -0.70 -0.60 -11.26
CA VAL A 92 -0.95 -0.45 -12.71
C VAL A 92 0.13 0.40 -13.36
N THR A 93 0.49 1.53 -12.75
CA THR A 93 1.55 2.41 -13.25
C THR A 93 2.89 1.70 -13.32
N CYS A 94 3.26 0.93 -12.28
CA CYS A 94 4.48 0.13 -12.28
C CYS A 94 4.51 -0.89 -13.43
N VAL A 95 3.39 -1.58 -13.69
CA VAL A 95 3.29 -2.54 -14.80
C VAL A 95 3.47 -1.85 -16.15
N VAL A 96 2.79 -0.71 -16.37
CA VAL A 96 2.91 0.06 -17.62
C VAL A 96 4.35 0.54 -17.84
N VAL A 97 4.99 1.08 -16.81
CA VAL A 97 6.38 1.53 -16.88
C VAL A 97 7.31 0.36 -17.19
N ALA A 98 7.18 -0.77 -16.48
CA ALA A 98 8.00 -1.96 -16.71
C ALA A 98 7.85 -2.50 -18.14
N ALA A 99 6.61 -2.60 -18.65
CA ALA A 99 6.34 -3.05 -20.01
C ALA A 99 6.94 -2.11 -21.06
N THR A 100 6.80 -0.79 -20.86
CA THR A 100 7.33 0.22 -21.77
C THR A 100 8.87 0.22 -21.77
N SER A 101 9.49 0.13 -20.60
CA SER A 101 10.95 0.02 -20.50
C SER A 101 11.50 -1.25 -21.15
N GLY A 102 10.80 -2.38 -21.03
CA GLY A 102 11.15 -3.62 -21.72
C GLY A 102 11.08 -3.48 -23.24
N ALA A 103 9.97 -2.95 -23.75
CA ALA A 103 9.78 -2.71 -25.18
C ALA A 103 10.78 -1.70 -25.78
N LEU A 104 11.21 -0.71 -24.98
CA LEU A 104 12.21 0.25 -25.42
C LEU A 104 13.60 -0.40 -25.55
N ARG A 105 13.95 -1.28 -24.60
CA ARG A 105 15.22 -2.00 -24.63
C ARG A 105 15.36 -2.89 -25.86
N GLU A 106 14.30 -3.59 -26.26
CA GLU A 106 14.26 -4.38 -27.50
C GLU A 106 14.47 -3.58 -28.80
N ARG A 107 14.35 -2.24 -28.76
CA ARG A 107 14.60 -1.38 -29.92
C ARG A 107 16.04 -0.85 -30.01
N PHE A 108 16.78 -0.89 -28.92
CA PHE A 108 18.15 -0.37 -28.84
C PHE A 108 19.21 -1.47 -28.68
N ASP A 109 18.81 -2.68 -28.28
CA ASP A 109 19.57 -3.92 -28.46
C ASP A 109 19.37 -4.46 -29.90
#